data_AF-A0A968KJX7-F1
#
_entry.id   AF-A0A968KJX7-F1
#
_cell.length_a   1.000
_cell.length_b   1.000
_cell.length_c   1.000
_cell.angle_alpha   90.00
_cell.angle_beta   90.00
_cell.angle_gamma   90.00
#
_symmetry.space_group_name_H-M   'P 1'
#
loop_
_entity.id
_entity.type
_entity.pdbx_description
1 polymer ?
#
loop_
_entity_poly.entity_id
_entity_poly.type
_entity_poly.pdbx_seq_one_letter_code
_entity_poly.pdbx_strand_id
1 'polypeptide(L)'
;MAELSVGDMAPDFTLRDQSGDDVRLSDFRGRKVLVYFYPKANTPGCTIQSCSVRDSLETLDAGGISALGISPDAPGPQSKFDTKYKLG
;
A
#
# COMPACT_ATOMS: atom_id res chain seq x y z
N MET A 1 -18.66 -9.58 -5.92
CA MET A 1 -17.22 -9.94 -5.85
C MET A 1 -17.06 -10.87 -4.66
N ALA A 2 -16.16 -11.85 -4.74
CA ALA A 2 -15.91 -12.79 -3.65
C ALA A 2 -15.11 -12.09 -2.54
N GLU A 3 -15.50 -12.29 -1.30
CA GLU A 3 -14.75 -11.88 -0.11
C GLU A 3 -13.56 -12.83 0.07
N LEU A 4 -12.37 -12.28 0.31
CA LEU A 4 -11.15 -13.08 0.48
C LEU A 4 -11.14 -13.75 1.85
N SER A 5 -10.80 -15.04 1.86
CA SER A 5 -10.57 -15.85 3.05
C SER A 5 -9.09 -16.15 3.25
N VAL A 6 -8.71 -16.47 4.49
CA VAL A 6 -7.34 -16.90 4.78
C VAL A 6 -7.01 -18.17 3.98
N GLY A 7 -5.90 -18.14 3.26
CA GLY A 7 -5.45 -19.23 2.39
C GLY A 7 -5.81 -19.03 0.92
N ASP A 8 -6.68 -18.06 0.60
CA ASP A 8 -6.96 -17.71 -0.79
C ASP A 8 -5.71 -17.15 -1.47
N MET A 9 -5.57 -17.47 -2.76
CA MET A 9 -4.59 -16.81 -3.59
C MET A 9 -4.99 -15.35 -3.78
N ALA A 10 -4.09 -14.43 -3.45
CA ALA A 10 -4.32 -13.00 -3.65
C ALA A 10 -4.63 -12.74 -5.14
N PRO A 11 -5.73 -12.04 -5.46
CA PRO A 11 -6.04 -11.66 -6.84
C PRO A 11 -4.93 -10.78 -7.41
N ASP A 12 -4.53 -11.05 -8.65
CA ASP A 12 -3.57 -10.19 -9.32
C ASP A 12 -4.19 -8.83 -9.62
N PHE A 13 -3.38 -7.78 -9.56
CA PHE A 13 -3.81 -6.43 -9.87
C PHE A 13 -2.67 -5.63 -10.47
N THR A 14 -3.06 -4.56 -11.16
CA THR A 14 -2.15 -3.57 -11.74
C THR A 14 -2.79 -2.21 -11.50
N LEU A 15 -2.17 -1.40 -10.64
CA LEU A 15 -2.68 -0.09 -10.21
C LEU A 15 -1.61 0.98 -10.46
N ARG A 16 -1.99 2.26 -10.40
CA ARG A 16 -1.04 3.38 -10.46
C ARG A 16 -0.63 3.76 -9.06
N ASP A 17 0.66 4.00 -8.86
CA ASP A 17 1.17 4.58 -7.63
C ASP A 17 0.98 6.10 -7.60
N GLN A 18 1.54 6.76 -6.59
CA GLN A 18 1.50 8.20 -6.43
C GLN A 18 2.28 8.99 -7.49
N SER A 19 3.25 8.35 -8.15
CA SER A 19 4.06 8.93 -9.24
C SER A 19 3.39 8.75 -10.60
N GLY A 20 2.37 7.89 -10.68
CA GLY A 20 1.66 7.53 -11.90
C GLY A 20 2.21 6.28 -12.58
N ASP A 21 3.15 5.58 -11.94
CA ASP A 21 3.79 4.39 -12.47
C ASP A 21 2.97 3.13 -12.20
N ASP A 22 3.13 2.14 -13.07
CA ASP A 22 2.47 0.83 -12.94
C ASP A 22 3.08 0.01 -11.82
N VAL A 23 2.27 -0.35 -10.82
CA VAL A 23 2.63 -1.34 -9.80
C VAL A 23 1.77 -2.58 -10.00
N ARG A 24 2.41 -3.74 -10.19
CA ARG A 24 1.74 -5.03 -10.30
C ARG A 24 2.02 -5.90 -9.09
N LEU A 25 1.03 -6.64 -8.60
CA LEU A 25 1.26 -7.57 -7.49
C LEU A 25 2.28 -8.66 -7.88
N SER A 26 2.28 -9.06 -9.16
CA SER A 26 3.24 -10.01 -9.72
C SER A 26 4.71 -9.59 -9.58
N ASP A 27 5.00 -8.28 -9.49
CA ASP A 27 6.37 -7.76 -9.41
C ASP A 27 7.00 -8.06 -8.03
N PHE A 28 6.19 -8.43 -7.04
CA PHE A 28 6.62 -8.77 -5.67
C PHE A 28 6.78 -10.28 -5.43
N ARG A 29 6.69 -11.13 -6.47
CA ARG A 29 6.86 -12.58 -6.32
C ARG A 29 8.21 -12.92 -5.68
N GLY A 30 8.18 -13.84 -4.72
CA GLY A 30 9.37 -14.21 -3.92
C GLY A 30 9.54 -13.39 -2.63
N ARG A 31 8.71 -12.36 -2.41
CA ARG A 31 8.62 -11.60 -1.15
C ARG A 31 7.24 -11.76 -0.53
N LYS A 32 7.14 -11.46 0.76
CA LYS A 32 5.84 -11.25 1.41
C LYS A 32 5.36 -9.83 1.11
N VAL A 33 4.05 -9.65 1.01
CA VAL A 33 3.44 -8.34 0.77
C VAL A 33 2.36 -8.08 1.80
N LEU A 34 2.51 -7.01 2.56
CA LEU A 34 1.47 -6.43 3.38
C LEU A 34 0.67 -5.46 2.50
N VAL A 35 -0.55 -5.84 2.13
CA VAL A 35 -1.48 -4.94 1.46
C VAL A 35 -2.46 -4.40 2.50
N TYR A 36 -2.61 -3.08 2.58
CA TYR A 36 -3.61 -2.45 3.42
C TYR A 36 -4.42 -1.44 2.62
N PHE A 37 -5.72 -1.41 2.86
CA PHE A 37 -6.65 -0.53 2.18
C PHE A 37 -7.08 0.60 3.10
N TYR A 38 -7.16 1.81 2.59
CA TYR A 38 -7.69 2.95 3.31
C TYR A 38 -8.67 3.74 2.43
N PRO A 39 -9.78 4.25 2.99
CA PRO A 39 -10.87 4.84 2.21
C PRO A 39 -10.52 6.20 1.60
N LYS A 40 -9.64 6.97 2.25
CA LYS A 40 -9.29 8.33 1.82
C LYS A 40 -7.96 8.81 2.38
N ALA A 41 -7.10 9.28 1.50
CA ALA A 41 -5.81 9.88 1.81
C ALA A 41 -5.96 11.10 2.72
N ASN A 42 -4.96 11.34 3.59
CA ASN A 42 -4.86 12.54 4.43
C ASN A 42 -6.08 12.77 5.36
N THR A 43 -6.77 11.70 5.75
CA THR A 43 -7.78 11.73 6.84
C THR A 43 -7.18 11.20 8.14
N PRO A 44 -7.61 11.65 9.34
CA PRO A 44 -6.90 11.38 10.58
C PRO A 44 -6.58 9.90 10.84
N GLY A 45 -7.55 9.01 10.64
CA GLY A 45 -7.35 7.56 10.81
C GLY A 45 -6.39 6.96 9.79
N CYS A 46 -6.55 7.29 8.50
CA CYS A 46 -5.69 6.79 7.43
C CYS A 46 -4.26 7.32 7.54
N THR A 47 -4.10 8.55 8.03
CA THR A 47 -2.79 9.13 8.35
C THR A 47 -2.09 8.34 9.43
N ILE A 48 -2.78 8.00 10.54
CA ILE A 48 -2.19 7.20 11.62
C ILE A 48 -1.73 5.83 11.08
N GLN A 49 -2.60 5.15 10.32
CA GLN A 49 -2.27 3.84 9.75
C GLN A 49 -1.05 3.91 8.81
N SER A 50 -1.06 4.85 7.86
CA SER A 50 0.00 4.96 6.85
C SER A 50 1.34 5.37 7.49
N CYS A 51 1.32 6.29 8.46
CA CYS A 51 2.52 6.64 9.23
C CYS A 51 3.04 5.46 10.06
N SER A 52 2.16 4.68 10.68
CA SER A 52 2.57 3.48 11.44
C SER A 52 3.25 2.44 10.55
N VAL A 53 2.75 2.26 9.31
CA VAL A 53 3.39 1.38 8.32
C VAL A 53 4.73 1.93 7.90
N ARG A 54 4.81 3.24 7.56
CA ARG A 54 6.06 3.95 7.24
C ARG A 54 7.12 3.75 8.33
N ASP A 55 6.74 3.97 9.59
CA ASP A 55 7.64 3.87 10.74
C ASP A 55 8.10 2.43 11.00
N SER A 56 7.41 1.44 10.43
CA SER A 56 7.75 0.02 10.53
C SER A 56 8.50 -0.52 9.31
N LEU A 57 8.78 0.30 8.28
CA LEU A 57 9.34 -0.18 7.01
C LEU A 57 10.66 -0.92 7.18
N GLU A 58 11.56 -0.46 8.04
CA GLU A 58 12.83 -1.16 8.30
C GLU A 58 12.61 -2.56 8.90
N THR A 59 11.64 -2.69 9.81
CA THR A 59 11.31 -3.98 10.42
C THR A 59 10.63 -4.92 9.42
N LEU A 60 9.74 -4.38 8.59
CA LEU A 60 9.07 -5.14 7.53
C LEU A 60 10.09 -5.63 6.50
N ASP A 61 11.01 -4.76 6.05
CA ASP A 61 12.02 -5.12 5.06
C ASP A 61 13.02 -6.16 5.61
N ALA A 62 13.44 -6.03 6.87
CA ALA A 62 14.25 -7.06 7.55
C ALA A 62 13.54 -8.43 7.62
N GLY A 63 12.19 -8.44 7.62
CA GLY A 63 11.37 -9.64 7.53
C GLY A 63 11.07 -10.12 6.10
N GLY A 64 11.62 -9.46 5.07
CA GLY A 64 11.34 -9.73 3.66
C GLY A 64 9.91 -9.35 3.23
N ILE A 65 9.32 -8.34 3.88
CA ILE A 65 7.95 -7.87 3.67
C ILE A 65 7.96 -6.50 3.01
N SER A 66 7.30 -6.39 1.86
CA SER A 66 6.97 -5.10 1.23
C SER A 66 5.60 -4.62 1.68
N ALA A 67 5.40 -3.32 1.88
CA ALA A 67 4.10 -2.75 2.21
C ALA A 67 3.51 -2.00 1.01
N LEU A 68 2.21 -2.22 0.74
CA LEU A 68 1.44 -1.51 -0.28
C LEU A 68 0.18 -0.93 0.35
N GLY A 69 0.04 0.40 0.28
CA GLY A 69 -1.17 1.12 0.69
C GLY A 69 -2.05 1.43 -0.52
N ILE A 70 -3.31 0.99 -0.49
CA ILE A 70 -4.26 1.18 -1.61
C ILE A 70 -5.46 2.03 -1.16
N SER A 71 -5.78 3.04 -1.96
CA SER A 71 -6.98 3.88 -1.80
C SER A 71 -7.69 4.04 -3.15
N PRO A 72 -9.01 4.29 -3.18
CA PRO A 72 -9.72 4.75 -4.38
C PRO A 72 -9.30 6.15 -4.87
N ASP A 73 -8.48 6.89 -4.11
CA ASP A 73 -7.95 8.18 -4.53
C ASP A 73 -7.08 8.08 -5.81
N ALA A 74 -7.16 9.10 -6.65
CA ALA A 74 -6.27 9.24 -7.81
C ALA A 74 -4.79 9.48 -7.37
N PRO A 75 -3.80 9.27 -8.27
CA PRO A 75 -2.39 9.50 -7.97
C PRO A 75 -2.07 10.89 -7.39
N GLY A 76 -2.74 11.96 -7.85
CA GLY A 76 -2.48 13.33 -7.40
C GLY A 76 -2.70 13.54 -5.88
N PRO A 77 -3.88 13.20 -5.32
CA PRO A 77 -4.10 13.19 -3.87
C PRO A 77 -3.12 12.29 -3.11
N GLN A 78 -2.81 11.10 -3.65
CA GLN A 78 -1.85 10.17 -3.05
C GLN A 78 -0.44 10.76 -2.97
N SER A 79 0.02 11.43 -4.03
CA SER A 79 1.30 12.14 -4.09
C SER A 79 1.40 13.26 -3.06
N LYS A 80 0.32 14.03 -2.88
CA LYS A 80 0.27 15.08 -1.85
C LYS A 80 0.30 14.47 -0.45
N PHE A 81 -0.37 13.34 -0.24
CA PHE A 81 -0.39 12.64 1.03
C PHE A 81 0.98 12.06 1.37
N ASP A 82 1.59 11.36 0.42
CA ASP A 82 2.97 10.88 0.50
C ASP A 82 3.93 12.04 0.79
N THR A 83 3.99 13.08 -0.03
CA THR A 83 4.91 14.21 0.16
C THR A 83 4.76 14.85 1.55
N LYS A 84 3.52 15.00 2.05
CA LYS A 84 3.23 15.62 3.34
C LYS A 84 3.71 14.77 4.52
N TYR A 85 3.62 13.44 4.42
CA TYR A 85 3.94 12.52 5.52
C TYR A 85 5.16 11.63 5.24
N LYS A 86 5.85 11.82 4.12
CA LYS A 86 7.03 11.05 3.68
C LYS A 86 6.76 9.54 3.71
N LEU A 87 5.69 9.10 3.03
CA LEU A 87 5.20 7.72 3.13
C LEU A 87 6.00 6.75 2.25
N GLY A 88 6.69 7.26 1.23
CA GLY A 88 7.48 6.46 0.27
C GLY A 88 6.82 6.46 -1.09
#